data_AF-A0A9D3MPR3-F1
#
_entry.id   AF-A0A9D3MPR3-F1
#
_cell.length_a   1.000
_cell.length_b   1.000
_cell.length_c   1.000
_cell.angle_alpha   90.00
_cell.angle_beta   90.00
_cell.angle_gamma   90.00
#
_symmetry.space_group_name_H-M   'P 1'
#
loop_
_entity.id
_entity.type
_entity.pdbx_description
1 polymer ?
#
loop_
_entity_poly.entity_id
_entity_poly.type
_entity_poly.pdbx_seq_one_letter_code
_entity_poly.pdbx_strand_id
1 'polypeptide(L)'
;MLGVREHIACEVRQISQEDKNWENNIQELQKKHRITDKILLIKCITVLGIVIFMFFLNSFVPGIHLDLGWIAILGALWLLVLADIQDFEIILHRVEWATLLFFAALFVLMEALAQLQLIDYIGAQTALLIKSVPEEERLAVAIILVMWVSALASSLIDNIPYTATMIPVLLNLSQDADVNLPVKPLIFALAMGACLGGNGTLIGASANVVCAGIAEQHGYGFSFMEFFRLGFPMMLMTCTIGMCYLLATHIGLGWNT
;
A
#
# COMPACT_ATOMS: atom_id res chain seq x y z
N MET A 1 -2.11 3.62 31.77
CA MET A 1 -0.87 4.35 31.41
C MET A 1 0.41 3.73 31.98
N LEU A 2 0.40 3.11 33.17
CA LEU A 2 1.60 2.47 33.74
C LEU A 2 2.07 1.21 32.97
N GLY A 3 1.16 0.31 32.58
CA GLY A 3 1.55 -0.95 31.90
C GLY A 3 2.16 -0.76 30.50
N VAL A 4 1.78 0.30 29.77
CA VAL A 4 2.38 0.60 28.45
C VAL A 4 3.80 1.13 28.61
N ARG A 5 4.07 1.94 29.65
CA ARG A 5 5.41 2.42 29.97
C ARG A 5 6.36 1.30 30.41
N GLU A 6 5.86 0.32 31.16
CA GLU A 6 6.65 -0.84 31.56
C GLU A 6 6.95 -1.77 30.38
N HIS A 7 6.00 -1.96 29.46
CA HIS A 7 6.23 -2.69 28.22
C HIS A 7 7.31 -2.02 27.36
N ILE A 8 7.18 -0.72 27.11
CA ILE A 8 8.18 0.04 26.32
C ILE A 8 9.55 0.00 27.01
N ALA A 9 9.61 0.11 28.35
CA ALA A 9 10.87 0.03 29.09
C ALA A 9 11.51 -1.36 29.05
N CYS A 10 10.71 -2.43 29.02
CA CYS A 10 11.18 -3.81 28.84
C CYS A 10 11.71 -4.03 27.43
N GLU A 11 11.02 -3.51 26.42
CA GLU A 11 11.37 -3.65 25.00
C GLU A 11 12.63 -2.85 24.66
N VAL A 12 12.77 -1.61 25.18
CA VAL A 12 14.00 -0.82 25.09
C VAL A 12 15.17 -1.52 25.81
N ARG A 13 14.91 -2.25 26.90
CA ARG A 13 15.93 -3.07 27.59
C ARG A 13 16.35 -4.29 26.78
N GLN A 14 15.41 -4.97 26.11
CA GLN A 14 15.70 -6.10 25.23
C GLN A 14 16.50 -5.66 24.00
N ILE A 15 16.11 -4.57 23.34
CA ILE A 15 16.84 -3.97 22.22
C ILE A 15 18.27 -3.58 22.66
N SER A 16 18.43 -2.97 23.84
CA SER A 16 19.75 -2.63 24.40
C SER A 16 20.61 -3.84 24.75
N GLN A 17 20.02 -5.02 24.99
CA GLN A 17 20.75 -6.27 25.22
C GLN A 17 21.06 -7.01 23.91
N GLU A 18 20.18 -6.97 22.91
CA GLU A 18 20.44 -7.49 21.56
C GLU A 18 21.59 -6.76 20.86
N ASP A 19 21.68 -5.43 21.02
CA ASP A 19 22.77 -4.60 20.49
C ASP A 19 24.14 -4.95 21.10
N LYS A 20 24.18 -5.50 22.33
CA LYS A 20 25.45 -5.91 22.97
C LYS A 20 25.95 -7.27 22.49
N ASN A 21 25.11 -8.06 21.82
CA ASN A 21 25.43 -9.42 21.39
C ASN A 21 25.24 -9.63 19.89
N TRP A 22 25.29 -8.55 19.11
CA TRP A 22 25.04 -8.55 17.67
C TRP A 22 25.97 -9.50 16.91
N GLU A 23 27.23 -9.67 17.33
CA GLU A 23 28.17 -10.62 16.70
C GLU A 23 27.71 -12.08 16.85
N ASN A 24 27.25 -12.44 18.05
CA ASN A 24 26.73 -13.79 18.33
C ASN A 24 25.39 -14.02 17.64
N ASN A 25 24.51 -13.01 17.59
CA ASN A 25 23.26 -13.06 16.84
C ASN A 25 23.50 -13.19 15.32
N ILE A 26 24.45 -12.44 14.75
CA ILE A 26 24.82 -12.59 13.33
C ILE A 26 25.43 -13.97 13.08
N GLN A 27 26.28 -14.49 13.97
CA GLN A 27 26.83 -15.83 13.82
C GLN A 27 25.75 -16.91 13.92
N GLU A 28 24.77 -16.79 14.82
CA GLU A 28 23.62 -17.69 14.90
C GLU A 28 22.72 -17.60 13.67
N LEU A 29 22.41 -16.39 13.20
CA LEU A 29 21.64 -16.17 11.97
C LEU A 29 22.39 -16.71 10.75
N GLN A 30 23.70 -16.52 10.64
CA GLN A 30 24.52 -17.12 9.57
C GLN A 30 24.56 -18.65 9.65
N LYS A 31 24.52 -19.23 10.85
CA LYS A 31 24.43 -20.69 11.05
C LYS A 31 23.05 -21.22 10.68
N LYS A 32 21.99 -20.49 11.05
CA LYS A 32 20.58 -20.90 10.90
C LYS A 32 20.00 -20.56 9.52
N HIS A 33 20.53 -19.56 8.82
CA HIS A 33 20.07 -19.05 7.52
C HIS A 33 21.21 -19.02 6.49
N ARG A 34 22.13 -19.97 6.58
CA ARG A 34 23.20 -20.12 5.59
C ARG A 34 22.58 -20.30 4.22
N ILE A 35 22.91 -19.41 3.26
CA ILE A 35 22.52 -19.55 1.85
C ILE A 35 22.97 -20.94 1.40
N THR A 36 22.00 -21.84 1.32
CA THR A 36 22.25 -23.28 1.17
C THR A 36 22.65 -23.60 -0.28
N ASP A 37 22.11 -22.84 -1.24
CA ASP A 37 22.43 -22.95 -2.65
C ASP A 37 22.62 -21.56 -3.30
N LYS A 38 23.87 -21.22 -3.60
CA LYS A 38 24.22 -19.96 -4.29
C LYS A 38 23.80 -19.95 -5.75
N ILE A 39 23.71 -21.11 -6.40
CA ILE A 39 23.30 -21.23 -7.80
C ILE A 39 21.81 -20.97 -7.90
N LEU A 40 21.01 -21.58 -7.04
CA LEU A 40 19.57 -21.31 -6.96
C LEU A 40 19.29 -19.83 -6.66
N LEU A 41 20.02 -19.22 -5.72
CA LEU A 41 19.88 -17.80 -5.42
C LEU A 41 20.14 -16.90 -6.65
N ILE A 42 21.19 -17.15 -7.42
CA ILE A 42 21.50 -16.38 -8.64
C ILE A 42 20.40 -16.55 -9.68
N LYS A 43 19.89 -17.78 -9.86
CA LYS A 43 18.73 -18.05 -10.75
C LYS A 43 17.51 -17.24 -10.31
N CYS A 44 17.18 -17.25 -9.02
CA CYS A 44 16.04 -16.53 -8.47
C CYS A 44 16.16 -15.02 -8.67
N ILE A 45 17.32 -14.45 -8.34
CA ILE A 45 17.57 -13.01 -8.53
C ILE A 45 17.52 -12.63 -10.00
N THR A 46 18.03 -13.49 -10.90
CA THR A 46 17.99 -13.24 -12.35
C THR A 46 16.56 -13.17 -12.85
N VAL A 47 15.72 -14.15 -12.50
CA VAL A 47 14.31 -14.16 -12.93
C VAL A 47 13.55 -12.98 -12.31
N LEU A 48 13.76 -12.71 -11.01
CA LEU A 48 13.14 -11.56 -10.34
C LEU A 48 13.53 -10.23 -11.01
N GLY A 49 14.81 -10.06 -11.34
CA GLY A 49 15.30 -8.89 -12.06
C GLY A 49 14.65 -8.71 -13.43
N ILE A 50 14.45 -9.82 -14.16
CA ILE A 50 13.75 -9.80 -15.45
C ILE A 50 12.27 -9.45 -15.28
N VAL A 51 11.58 -10.04 -14.30
CA VAL A 51 10.16 -9.72 -14.01
C VAL A 51 9.99 -8.24 -13.68
N ILE A 52 10.84 -7.69 -12.80
CA ILE A 52 10.82 -6.26 -12.44
C ILE A 52 11.09 -5.40 -13.68
N PHE A 53 12.09 -5.75 -14.48
CA PHE A 53 12.39 -5.04 -15.72
C PHE A 53 11.21 -5.06 -16.70
N MET A 54 10.52 -6.20 -16.80
CA MET A 54 9.35 -6.37 -17.65
C MET A 54 8.16 -5.51 -17.19
N PHE A 55 7.97 -5.32 -15.87
CA PHE A 55 6.97 -4.38 -15.33
C PHE A 55 7.25 -2.94 -15.78
N PHE A 56 8.50 -2.49 -15.69
CA PHE A 56 8.87 -1.15 -16.18
C PHE A 56 8.70 -1.04 -17.70
N LEU A 57 9.14 -2.03 -18.47
CA LEU A 57 8.97 -2.03 -19.93
C LEU A 57 7.51 -1.92 -20.36
N ASN A 58 6.60 -2.64 -19.69
CA ASN A 58 5.17 -2.54 -19.96
C ASN A 58 4.64 -1.12 -19.69
N SER A 59 5.12 -0.45 -18.64
CA SER A 59 4.75 0.94 -18.35
C SER A 59 5.33 1.97 -19.33
N PHE A 60 6.50 1.73 -19.92
CA PHE A 60 7.19 2.70 -20.79
C PHE A 60 6.94 2.51 -22.29
N VAL A 61 6.59 1.30 -22.74
CA VAL A 61 6.45 0.97 -24.16
C VAL A 61 4.97 0.75 -24.50
N PRO A 62 4.29 1.69 -25.20
CA PRO A 62 2.85 1.64 -25.50
C PRO A 62 2.39 0.52 -26.45
N GLY A 63 3.24 -0.46 -26.77
CA GLY A 63 2.93 -1.58 -27.68
C GLY A 63 2.81 -2.95 -27.02
N ILE A 64 3.27 -3.10 -25.77
CA ILE A 64 3.27 -4.38 -25.07
C ILE A 64 2.01 -4.46 -24.21
N HIS A 65 0.99 -5.16 -24.69
CA HIS A 65 -0.28 -5.36 -23.98
C HIS A 65 -0.25 -6.62 -23.10
N LEU A 66 0.78 -6.76 -22.25
CA LEU A 66 0.85 -7.84 -21.28
C LEU A 66 0.43 -7.30 -19.91
N ASP A 67 -0.65 -7.82 -19.35
CA ASP A 67 -1.04 -7.48 -17.97
C ASP A 67 0.06 -7.90 -16.98
N LEU A 68 0.24 -7.11 -15.92
CA LEU A 68 1.24 -7.36 -14.89
C LEU A 68 1.06 -8.74 -14.24
N GLY A 69 -0.18 -9.23 -14.15
CA GLY A 69 -0.49 -10.58 -13.65
C GLY A 69 0.14 -11.70 -14.49
N TRP A 70 0.09 -11.59 -15.83
CA TRP A 70 0.71 -12.57 -16.72
C TRP A 70 2.22 -12.58 -16.59
N ILE A 71 2.83 -11.40 -16.48
CA ILE A 71 4.28 -11.27 -16.27
C ILE A 71 4.70 -11.95 -14.95
N ALA A 72 3.93 -11.75 -13.88
CA ALA A 72 4.19 -12.40 -12.58
C ALA A 72 4.05 -13.93 -12.66
N ILE A 73 2.98 -14.44 -13.30
CA ILE A 73 2.76 -15.89 -13.47
C ILE A 73 3.87 -16.52 -14.31
N LEU A 74 4.28 -15.88 -15.41
CA LEU A 74 5.37 -16.38 -16.26
C LEU A 74 6.70 -16.39 -15.49
N GLY A 75 6.97 -15.38 -14.67
CA GLY A 75 8.13 -15.36 -13.77
C GLY A 75 8.09 -16.50 -12.74
N ALA A 76 6.94 -16.72 -12.11
CA ALA A 76 6.74 -17.82 -11.17
C ALA A 76 6.90 -19.20 -11.84
N LEU A 77 6.32 -19.39 -13.03
CA LEU A 77 6.47 -20.61 -13.82
C LEU A 77 7.94 -20.85 -14.20
N TRP A 78 8.66 -19.79 -14.59
CA TRP A 78 10.07 -19.90 -14.92
C TRP A 78 10.93 -20.28 -13.71
N LEU A 79 10.67 -19.69 -12.54
CA LEU A 79 11.31 -20.10 -11.29
C LEU A 79 11.02 -21.56 -10.96
N LEU A 80 9.78 -22.01 -11.18
CA LEU A 80 9.36 -23.38 -10.93
C LEU A 80 10.10 -24.39 -11.82
N VAL A 81 10.34 -24.06 -13.09
CA VAL A 81 11.12 -24.88 -14.03
C VAL A 81 12.60 -24.93 -13.64
N LEU A 82 13.11 -23.86 -13.04
CA LEU A 82 14.50 -23.77 -12.59
C LEU A 82 14.75 -24.42 -11.21
N ALA A 83 13.68 -24.63 -10.44
CA ALA A 83 13.68 -25.33 -9.17
C ALA A 83 13.63 -26.85 -9.38
N ASP A 84 14.27 -27.61 -8.49
CA ASP A 84 14.23 -29.07 -8.57
C ASP A 84 12.84 -29.61 -8.20
N ILE A 85 12.44 -30.72 -8.83
CA ILE A 85 11.13 -31.37 -8.62
C ILE A 85 10.86 -31.69 -7.14
N GLN A 86 11.91 -31.93 -6.36
CA GLN A 86 11.83 -32.22 -4.93
C GLN A 86 11.35 -31.01 -4.10
N ASP A 87 11.58 -29.79 -4.59
CA ASP A 87 11.17 -28.56 -3.92
C ASP A 87 9.75 -28.11 -4.30
N PHE A 88 9.15 -28.70 -5.34
CA PHE A 88 7.85 -28.29 -5.87
C PHE A 88 6.72 -28.35 -4.83
N GLU A 89 6.61 -29.47 -4.11
CA GLU A 89 5.59 -29.67 -3.08
C GLU A 89 5.77 -28.68 -1.92
N ILE A 90 7.02 -28.44 -1.52
CA ILE A 90 7.38 -27.49 -0.46
C ILE A 90 7.04 -26.06 -0.88
N ILE A 91 7.30 -25.69 -2.15
CA ILE A 91 7.00 -24.35 -2.68
C ILE A 91 5.48 -24.13 -2.72
N LEU A 92 4.69 -25.10 -3.19
CA LEU A 92 3.24 -24.99 -3.22
C LEU A 92 2.60 -24.88 -1.83
N HIS A 93 3.16 -25.59 -0.84
CA HIS A 93 2.71 -25.48 0.55
C HIS A 93 3.02 -24.14 1.19
N ARG A 94 4.02 -23.41 0.68
CA ARG A 94 4.37 -22.05 1.14
C ARG A 94 3.49 -20.96 0.52
N VAL A 95 2.64 -21.30 -0.46
CA VAL A 95 1.70 -20.33 -1.04
C VAL A 95 0.60 -20.03 -0.03
N GLU A 96 0.38 -18.74 0.21
CA GLU A 96 -0.67 -18.23 1.10
C GLU A 96 -2.05 -18.25 0.42
N TRP A 97 -2.63 -19.44 0.29
CA TRP A 97 -3.94 -19.62 -0.35
C TRP A 97 -5.05 -18.80 0.30
N ALA A 98 -5.02 -18.67 1.63
CA ALA A 98 -5.98 -17.86 2.38
C ALA A 98 -5.90 -16.38 1.96
N THR A 99 -4.70 -15.83 1.84
CA THR A 99 -4.45 -14.44 1.41
C THR A 99 -4.89 -14.20 -0.03
N LEU A 100 -4.63 -15.15 -0.94
CA LEU A 100 -5.10 -15.06 -2.33
C LEU A 100 -6.62 -15.07 -2.44
N LEU A 101 -7.29 -15.97 -1.72
CA LEU A 101 -8.75 -16.03 -1.67
C LEU A 101 -9.36 -14.77 -1.02
N PHE A 102 -8.70 -14.23 0.01
CA PHE A 102 -9.07 -12.96 0.61
C PHE A 102 -9.02 -11.81 -0.41
N PHE A 103 -7.95 -11.70 -1.21
CA PHE A 103 -7.88 -10.67 -2.25
C PHE A 103 -8.92 -10.84 -3.35
N ALA A 104 -9.18 -12.08 -3.77
CA ALA A 104 -10.25 -12.34 -4.74
C ALA A 104 -11.61 -11.87 -4.20
N ALA A 105 -11.94 -12.18 -2.94
CA ALA A 105 -13.17 -11.72 -2.30
C ALA A 105 -13.19 -10.19 -2.11
N LEU A 106 -12.06 -9.58 -1.74
CA LEU A 106 -11.93 -8.14 -1.59
C LEU A 106 -12.18 -7.41 -2.91
N PHE A 107 -11.60 -7.87 -4.03
CA PHE A 107 -11.85 -7.26 -5.34
C PHE A 107 -13.30 -7.40 -5.79
N VAL A 108 -13.95 -8.54 -5.54
CA VAL A 108 -15.39 -8.72 -5.81
C VAL A 108 -16.23 -7.75 -4.97
N LEU A 109 -15.94 -7.62 -3.68
CA LEU A 109 -16.60 -6.65 -2.80
C LEU A 109 -16.39 -5.22 -3.30
N MET A 110 -15.19 -4.89 -3.77
CA MET A 110 -14.86 -3.57 -4.28
C MET A 110 -15.59 -3.21 -5.56
N GLU A 111 -15.67 -4.14 -6.50
CA GLU A 111 -16.48 -3.95 -7.71
C GLU A 111 -17.96 -3.77 -7.34
N ALA A 112 -18.48 -4.54 -6.37
CA ALA A 112 -19.85 -4.36 -5.89
C ALA A 112 -20.09 -2.96 -5.29
N LEU A 113 -19.15 -2.44 -4.48
CA LEU A 113 -19.22 -1.09 -3.92
C LEU A 113 -19.13 0.01 -5.00
N ALA A 114 -18.34 -0.21 -6.04
CA ALA A 114 -18.27 0.67 -7.20
C ALA A 114 -19.62 0.71 -7.96
N GLN A 115 -20.22 -0.46 -8.21
CA GLN A 115 -21.55 -0.57 -8.86
C GLN A 115 -22.67 0.05 -8.01
N LEU A 116 -22.53 0.03 -6.69
CA LEU A 116 -23.44 0.70 -5.74
C LEU A 116 -23.26 2.23 -5.68
N GLN A 117 -22.31 2.79 -6.44
CA GLN A 117 -22.03 4.23 -6.52
C GLN A 117 -21.62 4.85 -5.18
N LEU A 118 -21.09 4.06 -4.24
CA LEU A 118 -20.66 4.60 -2.94
C LEU A 118 -19.51 5.61 -3.11
N ILE A 119 -18.57 5.31 -4.01
CA ILE A 119 -17.40 6.17 -4.25
C ILE A 119 -17.82 7.43 -5.00
N ASP A 120 -18.72 7.32 -5.98
CA ASP A 120 -19.32 8.47 -6.65
C ASP A 120 -20.06 9.38 -5.65
N TYR A 121 -20.80 8.78 -4.70
CA TYR A 121 -21.46 9.53 -3.64
C TYR A 121 -20.47 10.27 -2.74
N ILE A 122 -19.39 9.61 -2.29
CA ILE A 122 -18.32 10.25 -1.50
C ILE A 122 -17.70 11.40 -2.30
N GLY A 123 -17.46 11.19 -3.59
CA GLY A 123 -16.99 12.18 -4.55
C GLY A 123 -17.89 13.42 -4.63
N ALA A 124 -19.19 13.20 -4.84
CA ALA A 124 -20.19 14.25 -4.91
C ALA A 124 -20.30 15.04 -3.59
N GLN A 125 -20.28 14.37 -2.45
CA GLN A 125 -20.28 15.05 -1.14
C GLN A 125 -19.01 15.88 -0.95
N THR A 126 -17.85 15.34 -1.34
CA THR A 126 -16.58 16.07 -1.30
C THR A 126 -16.62 17.30 -2.20
N ALA A 127 -17.19 17.18 -3.40
CA ALA A 127 -17.38 18.28 -4.34
C ALA A 127 -18.28 19.39 -3.77
N LEU A 128 -19.39 19.04 -3.13
CA LEU A 128 -20.30 20.01 -2.50
C LEU A 128 -19.62 20.80 -1.38
N LEU A 129 -18.80 20.13 -0.56
CA LEU A 129 -18.02 20.81 0.47
C LEU A 129 -16.99 21.77 -0.13
N ILE A 130 -16.31 21.37 -1.21
CA ILE A 130 -15.37 22.23 -1.94
C ILE A 130 -16.08 23.46 -2.52
N LYS A 131 -17.27 23.28 -3.12
CA LYS A 131 -18.08 24.37 -3.70
C LYS A 131 -18.54 25.39 -2.64
N SER A 132 -18.70 24.97 -1.39
CA SER A 132 -19.16 25.85 -0.29
C SER A 132 -18.13 26.88 0.18
N VAL A 133 -16.88 26.77 -0.28
CA VAL A 133 -15.75 27.63 0.10
C VAL A 133 -15.49 28.70 -0.96
N PRO A 134 -15.02 29.91 -0.58
CA PRO A 134 -14.60 30.96 -1.52
C PRO A 134 -13.61 30.45 -2.58
N GLU A 135 -13.71 30.99 -3.80
CA GLU A 135 -12.89 30.55 -4.95
C GLU A 135 -11.39 30.60 -4.69
N GLU A 136 -10.93 31.62 -3.96
CA GLU A 136 -9.52 31.83 -3.61
C GLU A 136 -8.91 30.73 -2.75
N GLU A 137 -9.69 30.08 -1.89
CA GLU A 137 -9.24 29.00 -0.99
C GLU A 137 -9.63 27.60 -1.49
N ARG A 138 -10.44 27.54 -2.55
CA ARG A 138 -11.09 26.30 -3.02
C ARG A 138 -10.09 25.20 -3.36
N LEU A 139 -8.97 25.54 -3.99
CA LEU A 139 -7.95 24.55 -4.35
C LEU A 139 -7.24 23.98 -3.13
N ALA A 140 -6.87 24.82 -2.16
CA ALA A 140 -6.24 24.36 -0.92
C ALA A 140 -7.19 23.44 -0.14
N VAL A 141 -8.46 23.83 -0.02
CA VAL A 141 -9.49 22.99 0.62
C VAL A 141 -9.71 21.69 -0.14
N ALA A 142 -9.73 21.72 -1.47
CA ALA A 142 -9.87 20.51 -2.28
C ALA A 142 -8.71 19.54 -2.06
N ILE A 143 -7.46 20.03 -2.01
CA ILE A 143 -6.28 19.19 -1.71
C ILE A 143 -6.44 18.52 -0.34
N ILE A 144 -6.82 19.29 0.69
CA ILE A 144 -7.00 18.77 2.06
C ILE A 144 -8.12 17.73 2.10
N LEU A 145 -9.29 18.06 1.56
CA LEU A 145 -10.46 17.19 1.58
C LEU A 145 -10.21 15.90 0.79
N VAL A 146 -9.71 16.00 -0.45
CA VAL A 146 -9.41 14.83 -1.27
C VAL A 146 -8.39 13.94 -0.57
N MET A 147 -7.31 14.50 -0.01
CA MET A 147 -6.30 13.71 0.68
C MET A 147 -6.85 13.00 1.91
N TRP A 148 -7.61 13.69 2.78
CA TRP A 148 -8.14 13.10 4.02
C TRP A 148 -9.29 12.13 3.78
N VAL A 149 -10.21 12.45 2.86
CA VAL A 149 -11.27 11.52 2.45
C VAL A 149 -10.65 10.27 1.84
N SER A 150 -9.63 10.43 0.99
CA SER A 150 -8.87 9.30 0.42
C SER A 150 -8.17 8.49 1.48
N ALA A 151 -7.53 9.13 2.45
CA ALA A 151 -6.83 8.44 3.52
C ALA A 151 -7.78 7.60 4.39
N LEU A 152 -8.91 8.18 4.76
CA LEU A 152 -9.90 7.48 5.59
C LEU A 152 -10.61 6.37 4.81
N ALA A 153 -11.01 6.62 3.56
CA ALA A 153 -11.63 5.61 2.72
C ALA A 153 -10.65 4.46 2.44
N SER A 154 -9.42 4.78 2.05
CA SER A 154 -8.38 3.79 1.77
C SER A 154 -7.83 3.10 3.01
N SER A 155 -8.12 3.60 4.22
CA SER A 155 -7.82 2.85 5.43
C SER A 155 -8.67 1.58 5.54
N LEU A 156 -9.85 1.53 4.91
CA LEU A 156 -10.73 0.36 4.89
C LEU A 156 -10.75 -0.35 3.53
N ILE A 157 -10.49 0.41 2.47
CA ILE A 157 -10.54 -0.02 1.08
C ILE A 157 -9.11 -0.11 0.53
N ASP A 158 -8.80 -1.17 -0.21
CA ASP A 158 -7.48 -1.28 -0.85
C ASP A 158 -7.25 -0.10 -1.82
N ASN A 159 -6.04 0.42 -1.79
CA ASN A 159 -5.62 1.62 -2.52
C ASN A 159 -5.83 1.53 -4.04
N ILE A 160 -5.68 0.34 -4.64
CA ILE A 160 -5.81 0.12 -6.09
C ILE A 160 -7.26 0.37 -6.56
N PRO A 161 -8.28 -0.38 -6.09
CA PRO A 161 -9.66 -0.18 -6.52
C PRO A 161 -10.22 1.18 -6.10
N TYR A 162 -9.81 1.71 -4.93
CA TYR A 162 -10.19 3.05 -4.50
C TYR A 162 -9.69 4.12 -5.48
N THR A 163 -8.41 4.06 -5.85
CA THR A 163 -7.82 5.06 -6.76
C THR A 163 -8.45 4.98 -8.15
N ALA A 164 -8.66 3.77 -8.67
CA ALA A 164 -9.26 3.57 -10.00
C ALA A 164 -10.65 4.20 -10.13
N THR A 165 -11.44 4.14 -9.06
CA THR A 165 -12.80 4.70 -9.01
C THR A 165 -12.79 6.20 -8.67
N MET A 166 -11.83 6.69 -7.89
CA MET A 166 -11.75 8.10 -7.51
C MET A 166 -11.15 8.99 -8.61
N ILE A 167 -10.30 8.46 -9.49
CA ILE A 167 -9.76 9.21 -10.65
C ILE A 167 -10.86 9.85 -11.52
N PRO A 168 -11.86 9.11 -12.04
CA PRO A 168 -12.91 9.71 -12.87
C PRO A 168 -13.75 10.73 -12.09
N VAL A 169 -13.99 10.51 -10.79
CA VAL A 169 -14.65 11.47 -9.90
C VAL A 169 -13.89 12.80 -9.85
N LEU A 170 -12.56 12.76 -9.67
CA LEU A 170 -11.73 13.97 -9.62
C LEU A 170 -11.60 14.65 -10.98
N LEU A 171 -11.61 13.89 -12.08
CA LEU A 171 -11.64 14.46 -13.43
C LEU A 171 -12.96 15.20 -13.69
N ASN A 172 -14.09 14.60 -13.32
CA ASN A 172 -15.41 15.25 -13.41
C ASN A 172 -15.45 16.52 -12.54
N LEU A 173 -14.89 16.47 -11.33
CA LEU A 173 -14.81 17.62 -10.44
C LEU A 173 -13.95 18.76 -11.03
N SER A 174 -12.84 18.40 -11.67
CA SER A 174 -11.95 19.37 -12.32
C SER A 174 -12.58 20.02 -13.55
N GLN A 175 -13.40 19.27 -14.30
CA GLN A 175 -14.11 19.75 -15.50
C GLN A 175 -15.42 20.47 -15.19
N ASP A 176 -15.91 20.41 -13.96
CA ASP A 176 -17.10 21.13 -13.52
C ASP A 176 -16.85 22.64 -13.59
N ALA A 177 -17.68 23.34 -14.36
CA ALA A 177 -17.56 24.77 -14.61
C ALA A 177 -17.66 25.63 -13.33
N ASP A 178 -18.35 25.13 -12.30
CA ASP A 178 -18.48 25.84 -11.02
C ASP A 178 -17.24 25.69 -10.14
N VAL A 179 -16.42 24.66 -10.35
CA VAL A 179 -15.28 24.29 -9.48
C VAL A 179 -13.96 24.67 -10.12
N ASN A 180 -13.80 24.34 -11.40
CA ASN A 180 -12.66 24.67 -12.27
C ASN A 180 -11.29 24.56 -11.57
N LEU A 181 -11.04 23.40 -10.95
CA LEU A 181 -9.79 23.12 -10.26
C LEU A 181 -8.81 22.38 -11.19
N PRO A 182 -7.49 22.63 -11.10
CA PRO A 182 -6.50 21.86 -11.84
C PRO A 182 -6.49 20.38 -11.42
N VAL A 183 -6.42 19.48 -12.40
CA VAL A 183 -6.38 18.02 -12.14
C VAL A 183 -5.15 17.61 -11.33
N LYS A 184 -3.97 18.17 -11.66
CA LYS A 184 -2.68 17.68 -11.13
C LYS A 184 -2.65 17.68 -9.60
N PRO A 185 -2.95 18.77 -8.87
CA PRO A 185 -2.91 18.76 -7.42
C PRO A 185 -3.91 17.78 -6.79
N LEU A 186 -5.08 17.59 -7.41
CA LEU A 186 -6.08 16.62 -6.93
C LEU A 186 -5.57 15.18 -7.06
N ILE A 187 -4.88 14.84 -8.15
CA ILE A 187 -4.28 13.51 -8.33
C ILE A 187 -3.14 13.27 -7.33
N PHE A 188 -2.30 14.27 -7.05
CA PHE A 188 -1.28 14.14 -6.01
C PHE A 188 -1.88 14.01 -4.60
N ALA A 189 -2.96 14.75 -4.32
CA ALA A 189 -3.71 14.62 -3.07
C ALA A 189 -4.31 13.21 -2.91
N LEU A 190 -4.91 12.66 -3.99
CA LEU A 190 -5.42 11.30 -4.04
C LEU A 190 -4.30 10.28 -3.81
N ALA A 191 -3.17 10.40 -4.53
CA ALA A 191 -2.04 9.49 -4.41
C ALA A 191 -1.47 9.47 -2.99
N MET A 192 -1.26 10.65 -2.39
CA MET A 192 -0.79 10.76 -1.00
C MET A 192 -1.82 10.21 -0.02
N GLY A 193 -3.10 10.56 -0.18
CA GLY A 193 -4.18 10.09 0.67
C GLY A 193 -4.33 8.57 0.64
N ALA A 194 -4.46 7.98 -0.54
CA ALA A 194 -4.62 6.54 -0.71
C ALA A 194 -3.41 5.74 -0.20
N CYS A 195 -2.18 6.15 -0.56
CA CYS A 195 -0.97 5.43 -0.16
C CYS A 195 -0.68 5.52 1.34
N LEU A 196 -0.91 6.68 1.96
CA LEU A 196 -0.68 6.86 3.40
C LEU A 196 -1.83 6.27 4.22
N GLY A 197 -3.06 6.41 3.73
CA GLY A 197 -4.30 5.91 4.33
C GLY A 197 -4.32 4.40 4.54
N GLY A 198 -3.80 3.63 3.58
CA GLY A 198 -3.74 2.17 3.67
C GLY A 198 -2.97 1.63 4.89
N ASN A 199 -2.12 2.45 5.53
CA ASN A 199 -1.42 2.10 6.77
C ASN A 199 -2.31 2.17 8.01
N GLY A 200 -3.50 2.77 7.91
CA GLY A 200 -4.39 3.00 9.05
C GLY A 200 -5.01 1.72 9.60
N THR A 201 -5.23 0.70 8.75
CA THR A 201 -5.79 -0.58 9.19
C THR A 201 -5.14 -1.76 8.50
N LEU A 202 -5.38 -2.96 9.05
CA LEU A 202 -4.84 -4.21 8.54
C LEU A 202 -5.34 -4.55 7.13
N ILE A 203 -6.57 -4.16 6.80
CA ILE A 203 -7.21 -4.46 5.50
C ILE A 203 -7.04 -3.34 4.46
N GLY A 204 -6.56 -2.17 4.88
CA GLY A 204 -6.44 -0.99 4.02
C GLY A 204 -5.36 -1.11 2.93
N ALA A 205 -4.41 -2.02 3.10
CA ALA A 205 -3.41 -2.31 2.08
C ALA A 205 -3.17 -3.82 1.98
N SER A 206 -3.08 -4.31 0.75
CA SER A 206 -2.69 -5.70 0.48
C SER A 206 -1.39 -6.14 1.16
N ALA A 207 -0.38 -5.27 1.23
CA ALA A 207 0.87 -5.56 1.93
C ALA A 207 0.68 -5.90 3.42
N ASN A 208 -0.26 -5.25 4.10
CA ASN A 208 -0.53 -5.46 5.53
C ASN A 208 -1.14 -6.85 5.77
N VAL A 209 -2.08 -7.27 4.91
CA VAL A 209 -2.70 -8.59 4.99
C VAL A 209 -1.72 -9.71 4.66
N VAL A 210 -0.88 -9.51 3.63
CA VAL A 210 0.20 -10.46 3.30
C VAL A 210 1.17 -10.60 4.47
N CYS A 211 1.58 -9.49 5.08
CA CYS A 211 2.44 -9.48 6.25
C CYS A 211 1.83 -10.25 7.42
N ALA A 212 0.55 -10.03 7.71
CA ALA A 212 -0.17 -10.76 8.77
C ALA A 212 -0.28 -12.26 8.48
N GLY A 213 -0.57 -12.65 7.24
CA GLY A 213 -0.60 -14.06 6.84
C GLY A 213 0.74 -14.76 7.07
N ILE A 214 1.83 -14.13 6.62
CA ILE A 214 3.18 -14.65 6.82
C ILE A 214 3.55 -14.72 8.30
N ALA A 215 3.19 -13.70 9.09
CA ALA A 215 3.44 -13.66 10.52
C ALA A 215 2.70 -14.78 11.26
N GLU A 216 1.44 -15.03 10.90
CA GLU A 216 0.62 -16.13 11.42
C GLU A 216 1.27 -17.49 11.12
N GLN A 217 1.75 -17.72 9.89
CA GLN A 217 2.45 -18.97 9.53
C GLN A 217 3.70 -19.25 10.38
N HIS A 218 4.36 -18.20 10.88
CA HIS A 218 5.56 -18.31 11.71
C HIS A 218 5.27 -18.25 13.22
N GLY A 219 3.98 -18.19 13.61
CA GLY A 219 3.55 -18.17 15.01
C GLY A 219 3.59 -16.79 15.68
N TYR A 220 3.72 -15.70 14.91
CA TYR A 220 3.73 -14.31 15.37
C TYR A 220 2.51 -13.53 14.89
N GLY A 221 1.34 -14.18 14.89
CA GLY A 221 0.07 -13.57 14.52
C GLY A 221 -0.26 -12.32 15.33
N PHE A 222 -0.96 -11.38 14.71
CA PHE A 222 -1.52 -10.20 15.37
C PHE A 222 -2.94 -9.94 14.88
N SER A 223 -3.77 -9.46 15.79
CA SER A 223 -5.18 -9.13 15.52
C SER A 223 -5.34 -7.80 14.80
N PHE A 224 -6.51 -7.63 14.17
CA PHE A 224 -6.92 -6.36 13.57
C PHE A 224 -6.80 -5.17 14.55
N MET A 225 -7.24 -5.35 15.81
CA MET A 225 -7.19 -4.27 16.81
C MET A 225 -5.76 -3.93 17.26
N GLU A 226 -4.86 -4.91 17.31
CA GLU A 226 -3.45 -4.67 17.63
C GLU A 226 -2.78 -3.85 16.53
N PHE A 227 -2.99 -4.22 15.26
CA PHE A 227 -2.53 -3.43 14.13
C PHE A 227 -3.16 -2.04 14.13
N PHE A 228 -4.48 -1.92 14.29
CA PHE A 228 -5.20 -0.64 14.26
C PHE A 228 -4.71 0.34 15.32
N ARG A 229 -4.43 -0.14 16.54
CA ARG A 229 -3.97 0.72 17.65
C ARG A 229 -2.64 1.42 17.35
N LEU A 230 -1.80 0.83 16.50
CA LEU A 230 -0.51 1.37 16.11
C LEU A 230 -0.56 2.05 14.73
N GLY A 231 -1.21 1.40 13.76
CA GLY A 231 -1.35 1.86 12.38
C GLY A 231 -2.18 3.12 12.24
N PHE A 232 -3.32 3.24 12.93
CA PHE A 232 -4.20 4.40 12.78
C PHE A 232 -3.56 5.72 13.28
N PRO A 233 -2.93 5.78 14.47
CA PRO A 233 -2.18 6.97 14.88
C PRO A 233 -1.01 7.31 13.94
N MET A 234 -0.30 6.29 13.43
CA MET A 234 0.79 6.48 12.47
C MET A 234 0.28 7.05 11.14
N MET A 235 -0.86 6.56 10.65
CA MET A 235 -1.55 7.10 9.47
C MET A 235 -1.90 8.58 9.67
N LEU A 236 -2.49 8.96 10.80
CA LEU A 236 -2.80 10.37 11.07
C LEU A 236 -1.55 11.26 11.03
N MET A 237 -0.44 10.78 11.61
CA MET A 237 0.83 11.51 11.61
C MET A 237 1.39 11.66 10.19
N THR A 238 1.46 10.58 9.42
CA THR A 238 2.01 10.61 8.06
C THR A 238 1.12 11.38 7.10
N CYS A 239 -0.21 11.24 7.19
CA CYS A 239 -1.17 12.05 6.44
C CYS A 239 -1.05 13.55 6.77
N THR A 240 -0.82 13.90 8.04
CA THR A 240 -0.58 15.30 8.42
C THR A 240 0.71 15.85 7.79
N ILE A 241 1.79 15.06 7.79
CA ILE A 241 3.04 15.44 7.13
C ILE A 241 2.81 15.60 5.61
N GLY A 242 2.10 14.66 4.99
CA GLY A 242 1.73 14.71 3.58
C GLY A 242 0.88 15.94 3.23
N MET A 243 -0.09 16.29 4.09
CA MET A 243 -0.91 17.49 3.96
C MET A 243 -0.04 18.75 3.98
N CYS A 244 0.83 18.87 4.98
CA CYS A 244 1.73 20.02 5.10
C CYS A 244 2.65 20.13 3.89
N TYR A 245 3.16 19.01 3.39
CA TYR A 245 3.95 18.96 2.16
C TYR A 245 3.14 19.46 0.95
N LEU A 246 1.94 18.92 0.72
CA LEU A 246 1.09 19.32 -0.41
C LEU A 246 0.66 20.80 -0.36
N LEU A 247 0.39 21.32 0.84
CA LEU A 247 0.07 22.74 1.01
C LEU A 247 1.30 23.63 0.81
N ALA A 248 2.47 23.21 1.32
CA ALA A 248 3.71 23.94 1.09
C ALA A 248 4.11 23.97 -0.40
N THR A 249 3.93 22.86 -1.13
CA THR A 249 4.17 22.83 -2.59
C THR A 249 3.14 23.65 -3.34
N HIS A 250 1.87 23.63 -2.92
CA HIS A 250 0.84 24.48 -3.51
C HIS A 250 1.14 25.97 -3.36
N ILE A 251 1.56 26.41 -2.18
CA ILE A 251 1.92 27.81 -1.91
C ILE A 251 3.25 28.19 -2.58
N GLY A 252 4.26 27.31 -2.54
CA GLY A 252 5.64 27.63 -2.94
C GLY A 252 5.97 27.40 -4.41
N LEU A 253 5.39 26.39 -5.06
CA LEU A 253 5.73 25.98 -6.43
C LEU A 253 4.68 26.35 -7.47
N GLY A 254 3.45 26.70 -7.07
CA GLY A 254 2.42 27.13 -8.02
C GLY A 254 2.17 26.13 -9.16
N TRP A 255 2.29 24.83 -8.88
CA TRP A 255 2.11 23.68 -9.79
C TRP A 255 0.71 23.53 -10.43
N ASN A 256 -0.09 24.59 -10.37
CA ASN A 256 -1.45 24.71 -10.86
C ASN A 256 -1.50 25.01 -12.38
N THR A 257 -0.35 25.24 -13.02
CA THR A 257 -0.18 25.48 -14.47
C THR A 257 -0.01 24.21 -15.30
#